data_AF-A0A0L0GCZ1-F1
#
_entry.id   AF-A0A0L0GCZ1-F1
#
_cell.length_a   1.000
_cell.length_b   1.000
_cell.length_c   1.000
_cell.angle_alpha   90.00
_cell.angle_beta   90.00
_cell.angle_gamma   90.00
#
_symmetry.space_group_name_H-M   'P 1'
#
loop_
_entity.id
_entity.type
_entity.pdbx_description
1 polymer ?
#
loop_
_entity_poly.entity_id
_entity_poly.type
_entity_poly.pdbx_seq_one_letter_code
_entity_poly.pdbx_strand_id
1 'polypeptide(L)'
;MIAECLGLDASSYHVKQEQEEEDELIYKRTQISDAEKYRDADGLSVKCPSCGTANEITGIFSGDISSMGEDVRCAMACVSCAKAMPPAFLCNTLTLLIRAAITKYYQGWLLCDEQACRNRTRYVSVCGRRCSVPYCRGTMSPEYSAHQLFTQLAYYQYLFDLPLLLKKSPSAATSAGNNAMSRDGVERITSSFKDDISRVHAHVTTFIQKNARTYVDLAQLFGSLTMAINAPKMAPGAH
;
A
#
# COMPACT_ATOMS: atom_id res chain seq x y z
N MET A 1 25.84 -14.81 3.54
CA MET A 1 27.16 -15.38 3.88
C MET A 1 27.75 -16.29 2.77
N ILE A 2 27.57 -15.92 1.49
CA ILE A 2 28.22 -16.58 0.33
C ILE A 2 28.88 -15.50 -0.56
N ALA A 3 28.21 -14.34 -0.72
CA ALA A 3 28.75 -13.17 -1.44
C ALA A 3 30.12 -12.70 -0.93
N GLU A 4 30.31 -12.69 0.39
CA GLU A 4 31.57 -12.29 1.04
C GLU A 4 32.71 -13.28 0.77
N CYS A 5 32.40 -14.59 0.67
CA CYS A 5 33.37 -15.61 0.31
C CYS A 5 33.75 -15.58 -1.19
N LEU A 6 33.00 -14.84 -2.01
CA LEU A 6 33.21 -14.70 -3.46
C LEU A 6 33.72 -13.29 -3.84
N GLY A 7 34.01 -12.42 -2.86
CA GLY A 7 34.50 -11.06 -3.11
C GLY A 7 33.48 -10.12 -3.76
N LEU A 8 32.17 -10.43 -3.65
CA LEU A 8 31.08 -9.61 -4.16
C LEU A 8 30.44 -8.80 -3.02
N ASP A 9 29.96 -7.60 -3.35
CA ASP A 9 29.33 -6.69 -2.39
C ASP A 9 28.07 -7.33 -1.77
N ALA A 10 28.18 -7.70 -0.49
CA ALA A 10 27.14 -8.38 0.26
C ALA A 10 25.87 -7.54 0.42
N SER A 11 25.95 -6.21 0.23
CA SER A 11 24.80 -5.30 0.31
C SER A 11 23.73 -5.56 -0.77
N SER A 12 24.09 -6.25 -1.86
CA SER A 12 23.15 -6.59 -2.95
C SER A 12 22.46 -7.97 -2.78
N TYR A 13 22.86 -8.78 -1.80
CA TYR A 13 22.39 -10.16 -1.62
C TYR A 13 21.65 -10.36 -0.29
N HIS A 14 20.46 -9.78 -0.16
CA HIS A 14 19.52 -10.17 0.89
C HIS A 14 18.70 -11.40 0.46
N VAL A 15 19.19 -12.60 0.80
CA VAL A 15 18.38 -13.82 0.75
C VAL A 15 17.81 -14.05 2.14
N LYS A 16 16.47 -13.95 2.28
CA LYS A 16 15.75 -14.26 3.51
C LYS A 16 15.75 -15.77 3.77
N GLN A 17 16.36 -16.19 4.87
CA GLN A 17 16.05 -17.47 5.52
C GLN A 17 15.01 -17.18 6.61
N GLU A 18 13.79 -17.69 6.44
CA GLU A 18 12.72 -17.62 7.45
C GLU A 18 12.11 -19.03 7.54
N GLN A 19 12.39 -19.78 8.62
CA GLN A 19 11.70 -21.04 8.88
C GLN A 19 11.33 -21.30 10.35
N GLU A 20 11.56 -20.36 11.28
CA GLU A 20 11.19 -20.52 12.70
C GLU A 20 10.43 -19.33 13.33
N GLU A 21 10.07 -18.29 12.57
CA GLU A 21 9.46 -17.04 13.11
C GLU A 21 7.97 -16.82 12.75
N GLU A 22 7.21 -17.83 12.31
CA GLU A 22 5.90 -17.58 11.66
C GLU A 22 4.86 -16.85 12.53
N ASP A 23 4.74 -17.18 13.82
CA ASP A 23 3.73 -16.57 14.72
C ASP A 23 4.11 -15.14 15.17
N GLU A 24 5.40 -14.89 15.40
CA GLU A 24 5.90 -13.55 15.76
C GLU A 24 5.90 -12.60 14.54
N LEU A 25 6.12 -13.15 13.32
CA LEU A 25 6.00 -12.43 12.05
C LEU A 25 4.55 -12.04 11.73
N ILE A 26 3.57 -12.88 12.11
CA ILE A 26 2.14 -12.54 11.94
C ILE A 26 1.77 -11.35 12.85
N TYR A 27 2.22 -11.34 14.11
CA TYR A 27 1.98 -10.20 15.00
C TYR A 27 2.69 -8.93 14.52
N LYS A 28 3.97 -9.02 14.12
CA LYS A 28 4.71 -7.89 13.52
C LYS A 28 4.04 -7.37 12.24
N ARG A 29 3.42 -8.25 11.42
CA ARG A 29 2.64 -7.82 10.25
C ARG A 29 1.44 -6.94 10.59
N THR A 30 0.88 -7.05 11.80
CA THR A 30 -0.23 -6.18 12.24
C THR A 30 0.24 -4.80 12.71
N GLN A 31 1.53 -4.62 13.01
CA GLN A 31 2.14 -3.36 13.47
C GLN A 31 3.20 -2.81 12.50
N ILE A 32 3.05 -3.05 11.21
CA ILE A 32 3.96 -2.48 10.20
C ILE A 32 3.70 -0.96 10.09
N SER A 33 4.78 -0.16 10.10
CA SER A 33 4.69 1.28 9.87
C SER A 33 4.16 1.61 8.47
N ASP A 34 3.50 2.76 8.26
CA ASP A 34 3.04 3.12 6.90
C ASP A 34 4.20 3.16 5.88
N ALA A 35 5.38 3.61 6.31
CA ALA A 35 6.58 3.68 5.48
C ALA A 35 7.02 2.31 4.99
N GLU A 36 6.94 1.29 5.84
CA GLU A 36 7.23 -0.10 5.45
C GLU A 36 6.08 -0.70 4.63
N LYS A 37 4.84 -0.41 5.00
CA LYS A 37 3.64 -0.92 4.32
C LYS A 37 3.59 -0.49 2.85
N TYR A 38 3.99 0.76 2.57
CA TYR A 38 3.94 1.35 1.22
C TYR A 38 5.32 1.48 0.57
N ARG A 39 6.36 0.83 1.11
CA ARG A 39 7.74 0.91 0.59
C ARG A 39 7.84 0.60 -0.90
N ASP A 40 7.11 -0.42 -1.35
CA ASP A 40 7.15 -0.91 -2.73
C ASP A 40 6.03 -0.31 -3.60
N ALA A 41 5.29 0.68 -3.09
CA ALA A 41 4.27 1.37 -3.86
C ALA A 41 4.90 2.44 -4.76
N ASP A 42 4.39 2.55 -5.99
CA ASP A 42 4.77 3.60 -6.93
C ASP A 42 4.30 4.97 -6.36
N GLY A 43 5.23 5.92 -6.26
CA GLY A 43 4.95 7.29 -5.81
C GLY A 43 3.96 8.03 -6.71
N LEU A 44 3.23 9.00 -6.16
CA LEU A 44 2.31 9.85 -6.92
C LEU A 44 3.01 11.13 -7.37
N SER A 45 3.23 11.30 -8.68
CA SER A 45 3.76 12.54 -9.26
C SER A 45 2.78 13.12 -10.28
N VAL A 46 2.45 14.40 -10.13
CA VAL A 46 1.46 15.10 -10.97
C VAL A 46 2.03 16.39 -11.56
N LYS A 47 1.84 16.62 -12.86
CA LYS A 47 2.25 17.88 -13.51
C LYS A 47 1.22 18.96 -13.24
N CYS A 48 1.66 20.12 -12.77
CA CYS A 48 0.76 21.25 -12.54
C CYS A 48 0.12 21.70 -13.86
N PRO A 49 -1.21 21.84 -13.95
CA PRO A 49 -1.87 22.30 -15.17
C PRO A 49 -1.61 23.78 -15.46
N SER A 50 -1.11 24.55 -14.48
CA SER A 50 -0.82 25.98 -14.64
C SER A 50 0.61 26.29 -15.09
N CYS A 51 1.61 25.60 -14.53
CA CYS A 51 3.03 25.90 -14.81
C CYS A 51 3.84 24.69 -15.32
N GLY A 52 3.24 23.50 -15.39
CA GLY A 52 3.90 22.29 -15.89
C GLY A 52 4.86 21.60 -14.91
N THR A 53 5.22 22.24 -13.79
CA THR A 53 6.11 21.66 -12.77
C THR A 53 5.56 20.33 -12.25
N ALA A 54 6.41 19.32 -12.12
CA ALA A 54 6.06 18.05 -11.48
C ALA A 54 5.96 18.23 -9.96
N ASN A 55 4.90 17.70 -9.36
CA ASN A 55 4.64 17.76 -7.93
C ASN A 55 4.59 16.33 -7.42
N GLU A 56 5.53 15.96 -6.56
CA GLU A 56 5.49 14.69 -5.86
C GLU A 56 4.58 14.82 -4.63
N ILE A 57 3.57 13.95 -4.56
CA ILE A 57 2.60 13.91 -3.48
C ILE A 57 2.94 12.71 -2.60
N THR A 58 3.54 12.99 -1.44
CA THR A 58 3.90 11.99 -0.43
C THR A 58 2.91 11.95 0.75
N GLY A 59 1.99 12.91 0.80
CA GLY A 59 0.89 13.02 1.75
C GLY A 59 0.10 14.31 1.52
N ILE A 60 -0.93 14.57 2.35
CA ILE A 60 -1.78 15.76 2.23
C ILE A 60 -0.99 17.05 2.45
N PHE A 61 -0.03 17.00 3.38
CA PHE A 61 0.85 18.12 3.70
C PHE A 61 2.31 17.73 3.45
N SER A 62 3.08 18.68 2.96
CA SER A 62 4.52 18.59 2.77
C SER A 62 5.19 19.85 3.30
N GLY A 63 6.47 19.75 3.66
CA GLY A 63 7.24 20.82 4.32
C GLY A 63 7.52 20.53 5.79
N ASP A 64 8.39 21.34 6.39
CA ASP A 64 8.78 21.16 7.78
C ASP A 64 7.71 21.75 8.71
N ILE A 65 6.89 20.85 9.28
CA ILE A 65 5.83 21.21 10.23
C ILE A 65 6.46 21.82 11.51
N SER A 66 7.76 21.62 11.76
CA SER A 66 8.44 22.15 12.93
C SER A 66 8.95 23.60 12.77
N SER A 67 9.16 24.07 11.55
CA SER A 67 9.56 25.45 11.28
C SER A 67 8.33 26.33 11.04
N MET A 68 7.92 27.09 12.07
CA MET A 68 7.14 28.33 12.00
C MET A 68 6.28 28.55 10.72
N GLY A 69 5.34 27.66 10.42
CA GLY A 69 4.11 27.87 9.63
C GLY A 69 4.17 28.28 8.15
N GLU A 70 5.27 28.81 7.62
CA GLU A 70 5.29 29.41 6.27
C GLU A 70 5.55 28.41 5.13
N ASP A 71 6.16 27.25 5.41
CA ASP A 71 6.52 26.26 4.38
C ASP A 71 5.59 25.04 4.29
N VAL A 72 4.48 25.03 5.03
CA VAL A 72 3.49 23.94 4.94
C VAL A 72 2.69 24.07 3.65
N ARG A 73 2.77 23.05 2.80
CA ARG A 73 2.11 23.01 1.49
C ARG A 73 1.11 21.87 1.42
N CYS A 74 -0.05 22.13 0.81
CA CYS A 74 -1.06 21.11 0.55
C CYS A 74 -0.80 20.39 -0.77
N ALA A 75 -1.08 19.09 -0.83
CA ALA A 75 -1.13 18.31 -2.07
C ALA A 75 -2.10 18.88 -3.13
N MET A 76 -3.06 19.70 -2.68
CA MET A 76 -4.02 20.41 -3.53
C MET A 76 -3.47 21.72 -4.10
N ALA A 77 -2.19 22.06 -3.89
CA ALA A 77 -1.57 23.26 -4.43
C ALA A 77 -0.20 22.94 -5.05
N CYS A 78 0.14 23.64 -6.13
CA CYS A 78 1.42 23.42 -6.80
C CYS A 78 2.60 23.95 -5.96
N VAL A 79 3.67 23.16 -5.86
CA VAL A 79 4.89 23.52 -5.13
C VAL A 79 5.65 24.71 -5.73
N SER A 80 5.43 25.03 -7.02
CA SER A 80 6.19 26.08 -7.71
C SER A 80 5.40 27.37 -7.89
N CYS A 81 4.10 27.30 -8.20
CA CYS A 81 3.30 28.50 -8.46
C CYS A 81 2.16 28.73 -7.46
N ALA A 82 2.04 27.88 -6.43
CA ALA A 82 1.02 27.93 -5.37
C ALA A 82 -0.45 27.86 -5.86
N LYS A 83 -0.70 27.77 -7.18
CA LYS A 83 -2.05 27.62 -7.72
C LYS A 83 -2.65 26.28 -7.31
N ALA A 84 -3.94 26.31 -7.00
CA ALA A 84 -4.71 25.13 -6.65
C ALA A 84 -4.71 24.10 -7.80
N MET A 85 -4.55 22.84 -7.44
CA MET A 85 -4.71 21.67 -8.28
C MET A 85 -6.20 21.28 -8.24
N PRO A 86 -6.96 21.43 -9.34
CA PRO A 86 -8.38 21.12 -9.30
C PRO A 86 -8.62 19.65 -8.92
N PRO A 87 -9.60 19.34 -8.06
CA PRO A 87 -9.86 17.95 -7.64
C PRO A 87 -10.17 17.04 -8.83
N ALA A 88 -10.87 17.54 -9.85
CA ALA A 88 -11.15 16.79 -11.07
C ALA A 88 -9.87 16.39 -11.82
N PHE A 89 -8.85 17.26 -11.84
CA PHE A 89 -7.56 16.96 -12.46
C PHE A 89 -6.84 15.83 -11.71
N LEU A 90 -6.81 15.88 -10.38
CA LEU A 90 -6.23 14.82 -9.55
C LEU A 90 -6.99 13.50 -9.70
N CYS A 91 -8.32 13.52 -9.67
CA CYS A 91 -9.15 12.33 -9.89
C CYS A 91 -8.90 11.70 -11.27
N ASN A 92 -8.78 12.51 -12.33
CA ASN A 92 -8.47 12.01 -13.67
C ASN A 92 -7.07 11.39 -13.73
N THR A 93 -6.08 12.05 -13.12
CA THR A 93 -4.70 11.53 -13.06
C THR A 93 -4.63 10.21 -12.31
N LEU A 94 -5.25 10.13 -11.12
CA LEU A 94 -5.36 8.91 -10.34
C LEU A 94 -6.10 7.81 -11.10
N THR A 95 -7.16 8.14 -11.85
CA THR A 95 -7.87 7.16 -12.69
C THR A 95 -6.95 6.52 -13.72
N LEU A 96 -6.10 7.31 -14.38
CA LEU A 96 -5.13 6.80 -15.35
C LEU A 96 -4.08 5.91 -14.68
N LEU A 97 -3.53 6.33 -13.54
CA LEU A 97 -2.53 5.55 -12.79
C LEU A 97 -3.11 4.24 -12.24
N ILE A 98 -4.32 4.29 -11.68
CA ILE A 98 -5.04 3.10 -11.20
C ILE A 98 -5.33 2.14 -12.34
N ARG A 99 -5.79 2.64 -13.50
CA ARG A 99 -6.00 1.82 -14.69
C ARG A 99 -4.71 1.18 -15.19
N ALA A 100 -3.59 1.89 -15.15
CA ALA A 100 -2.28 1.35 -15.50
C ALA A 100 -1.87 0.22 -14.54
N ALA A 101 -2.03 0.41 -13.23
CA ALA A 101 -1.73 -0.63 -12.23
C ALA A 101 -2.62 -1.87 -12.38
N ILE A 102 -3.94 -1.68 -12.61
CA ILE A 102 -4.87 -2.77 -12.90
C ILE A 102 -4.47 -3.50 -14.19
N THR A 103 -4.11 -2.75 -15.24
CA THR A 103 -3.66 -3.34 -16.50
C THR A 103 -2.38 -4.16 -16.28
N LYS A 104 -1.40 -3.64 -15.54
CA LYS A 104 -0.16 -4.36 -15.17
C LYS A 104 -0.45 -5.67 -14.46
N TYR A 105 -1.42 -5.69 -13.54
CA TYR A 105 -1.87 -6.91 -12.86
C TYR A 105 -2.49 -7.92 -13.84
N TYR A 106 -3.43 -7.48 -14.67
CA TYR A 106 -4.12 -8.35 -15.62
C TYR A 106 -3.29 -8.74 -16.85
N GLN A 107 -2.11 -8.16 -17.05
CA GLN A 107 -1.15 -8.72 -18.01
C GLN A 107 -0.76 -10.15 -17.64
N GLY A 108 -0.82 -10.53 -16.35
CA GLY A 108 -0.64 -11.91 -15.91
C GLY A 108 0.77 -12.45 -16.10
N TRP A 109 1.78 -11.57 -15.99
CA TRP A 109 3.18 -12.00 -16.05
C TRP A 109 3.54 -12.86 -14.84
N LEU A 110 4.23 -13.96 -15.12
CA LEU A 110 4.76 -14.90 -14.16
C LEU A 110 6.28 -14.92 -14.25
N LEU A 111 6.94 -15.04 -13.11
CA LEU A 111 8.39 -15.18 -12.97
C LEU A 111 8.74 -16.45 -12.20
N CYS A 112 9.76 -17.16 -12.68
CA CYS A 112 10.37 -18.26 -11.96
C CYS A 112 11.26 -17.72 -10.82
N ASP A 113 11.14 -18.31 -9.64
CA ASP A 113 11.97 -18.03 -8.46
C ASP A 113 13.43 -18.51 -8.60
N GLU A 114 13.66 -19.60 -9.32
CA GLU A 114 14.97 -20.19 -9.57
C GLU A 114 15.93 -19.19 -10.25
N GLN A 115 17.05 -18.89 -9.60
CA GLN A 115 17.97 -17.82 -10.00
C GLN A 115 18.64 -18.09 -11.36
N ALA A 116 18.94 -19.35 -11.67
CA ALA A 116 19.52 -19.73 -12.94
C ALA A 116 18.49 -19.72 -14.09
N CYS A 117 17.19 -19.77 -13.78
CA CYS A 117 16.13 -19.85 -14.78
C CYS A 117 15.55 -18.46 -15.08
N ARG A 118 14.99 -17.78 -14.07
CA ARG A 118 14.33 -16.46 -14.18
C ARG A 118 13.35 -16.32 -15.36
N ASN A 119 12.78 -17.43 -15.82
CA ASN A 119 11.86 -17.41 -16.95
C ASN A 119 10.67 -16.50 -16.67
N ARG A 120 10.39 -15.60 -17.62
CA ARG A 120 9.29 -14.62 -17.56
C ARG A 120 8.28 -14.92 -18.65
N THR A 121 7.07 -15.32 -18.29
CA THR A 121 6.04 -15.73 -19.25
C THR A 121 4.64 -15.32 -18.82
N ARG A 122 3.71 -15.23 -19.78
CA ARG A 122 2.27 -15.06 -19.51
C ARG A 122 1.50 -16.38 -19.60
N TYR A 123 2.18 -17.46 -20.00
CA TYR A 123 1.57 -18.77 -20.11
C TYR A 123 1.44 -19.42 -18.73
N VAL A 124 0.21 -19.75 -18.34
CA VAL A 124 -0.08 -20.50 -17.12
C VAL A 124 -0.03 -21.99 -17.45
N SER A 125 0.85 -22.72 -16.79
CA SER A 125 0.96 -24.16 -16.96
C SER A 125 -0.26 -24.89 -16.38
N VAL A 126 -0.69 -25.97 -17.03
CA VAL A 126 -1.67 -26.90 -16.46
C VAL A 126 -1.16 -27.59 -15.18
N CYS A 127 0.17 -27.66 -15.00
CA CYS A 127 0.80 -28.15 -13.78
C CYS A 127 0.85 -27.11 -12.65
N GLY A 128 -0.05 -26.12 -12.68
CA GLY A 128 -0.17 -25.07 -11.68
C GLY A 128 1.05 -24.16 -11.66
N ARG A 129 1.73 -24.12 -10.51
CA ARG A 129 2.86 -23.18 -10.27
C ARG A 129 4.22 -23.72 -10.71
N ARG A 130 4.33 -24.91 -11.32
CA ARG A 130 5.63 -25.42 -11.80
C ARG A 130 6.15 -24.59 -12.97
N CYS A 131 7.45 -24.27 -12.99
CA CYS A 131 8.10 -23.65 -14.14
C CYS A 131 7.88 -24.44 -15.43
N SER A 132 7.64 -23.73 -16.53
CA SER A 132 7.43 -24.33 -17.86
C SER A 132 8.73 -24.70 -18.57
N VAL A 133 9.88 -24.26 -18.07
CA VAL A 133 11.19 -24.59 -18.64
C VAL A 133 11.55 -26.04 -18.30
N PRO A 134 11.90 -26.89 -19.28
CA PRO A 134 12.31 -28.28 -19.03
C PRO A 134 13.44 -28.36 -18.00
N TYR A 135 13.37 -29.37 -17.12
CA TYR A 135 14.34 -29.62 -16.04
C TYR A 135 14.42 -28.54 -14.94
N CYS A 136 13.76 -27.39 -15.09
CA CYS A 136 13.65 -26.41 -14.03
C CYS A 136 12.67 -26.91 -12.95
N ARG A 137 13.09 -26.84 -11.69
CA ARG A 137 12.27 -27.20 -10.52
C ARG A 137 11.67 -25.98 -9.81
N GLY A 138 11.88 -24.79 -10.37
CA GLY A 138 11.39 -23.55 -9.79
C GLY A 138 9.87 -23.41 -9.83
N THR A 139 9.38 -22.51 -8.98
CA THR A 139 7.98 -22.13 -8.85
C THR A 139 7.74 -20.81 -9.57
N MET A 140 6.71 -20.78 -10.41
CA MET A 140 6.18 -19.57 -11.04
C MET A 140 5.32 -18.81 -10.05
N SER A 141 5.60 -17.52 -9.91
CA SER A 141 4.79 -16.59 -9.13
C SER A 141 4.42 -15.37 -9.97
N PRO A 142 3.29 -14.69 -9.69
CA PRO A 142 2.95 -13.44 -10.37
C PRO A 142 4.06 -12.40 -10.15
N GLU A 143 4.54 -11.80 -11.24
CA GLU A 143 5.49 -10.69 -11.18
C GLU A 143 4.87 -9.47 -10.50
N TYR A 144 3.58 -9.24 -10.73
CA TYR A 144 2.79 -8.23 -10.03
C TYR A 144 1.61 -8.92 -9.35
N SER A 145 1.73 -9.07 -8.03
CA SER A 145 0.76 -9.81 -7.22
C SER A 145 -0.50 -9.00 -6.92
N ALA A 146 -1.58 -9.71 -6.60
CA ALA A 146 -2.82 -9.07 -6.13
C ALA A 146 -2.62 -8.27 -4.82
N HIS A 147 -1.63 -8.64 -4.01
CA HIS A 147 -1.26 -7.89 -2.81
C HIS A 147 -0.62 -6.55 -3.19
N GLN A 148 0.35 -6.55 -4.11
CA GLN A 148 1.00 -5.32 -4.59
C GLN A 148 -0.01 -4.36 -5.24
N LEU A 149 -0.96 -4.87 -6.06
CA LEU A 149 -2.03 -4.04 -6.60
C LEU A 149 -2.87 -3.42 -5.48
N PHE A 150 -3.29 -4.21 -4.49
CA PHE A 150 -4.08 -3.69 -3.38
C PHE A 150 -3.29 -2.63 -2.58
N THR A 151 -2.04 -2.90 -2.25
CA THR A 151 -1.15 -1.95 -1.56
C THR A 151 -0.98 -0.66 -2.34
N GLN A 152 -0.87 -0.72 -3.68
CA GLN A 152 -0.79 0.46 -4.53
C GLN A 152 -2.05 1.34 -4.44
N LEU A 153 -3.23 0.72 -4.51
CA LEU A 153 -4.49 1.47 -4.40
C LEU A 153 -4.68 2.05 -2.99
N ALA A 154 -4.35 1.26 -1.96
CA ALA A 154 -4.39 1.69 -0.57
C ALA A 154 -3.40 2.84 -0.30
N TYR A 155 -2.23 2.85 -0.94
CA TYR A 155 -1.28 3.96 -0.88
C TYR A 155 -1.89 5.24 -1.46
N TYR A 156 -2.50 5.18 -2.66
CA TYR A 156 -3.16 6.34 -3.23
C TYR A 156 -4.33 6.86 -2.37
N GLN A 157 -5.07 5.98 -1.68
CA GLN A 157 -6.10 6.39 -0.74
C GLN A 157 -5.49 7.07 0.49
N TYR A 158 -4.44 6.47 1.05
CA TYR A 158 -3.70 6.97 2.21
C TYR A 158 -3.18 8.39 2.01
N LEU A 159 -2.68 8.72 0.80
CA LEU A 159 -2.18 10.07 0.47
C LEU A 159 -3.22 11.18 0.67
N PHE A 160 -4.52 10.85 0.65
CA PHE A 160 -5.63 11.79 0.81
C PHE A 160 -6.53 11.48 2.02
N ASP A 161 -6.09 10.63 2.96
CA ASP A 161 -6.86 10.28 4.16
C ASP A 161 -6.67 11.34 5.26
N LEU A 162 -7.48 12.40 5.18
CA LEU A 162 -7.45 13.51 6.13
C LEU A 162 -7.79 13.08 7.57
N PRO A 163 -8.85 12.27 7.83
CA PRO A 163 -9.13 11.78 9.18
C PRO A 163 -7.98 11.02 9.82
N LEU A 164 -7.31 10.14 9.06
CA LEU A 164 -6.16 9.38 9.57
C LEU A 164 -4.98 10.29 9.89
N LEU A 165 -4.72 11.29 9.05
CA LEU A 165 -3.65 12.25 9.28
C LEU A 165 -3.90 13.09 10.53
N LEU A 166 -5.14 13.55 10.75
CA LEU A 166 -5.50 14.31 11.95
C LEU A 166 -5.33 13.49 13.23
N LYS A 167 -5.64 12.18 13.20
CA LYS A 167 -5.40 11.27 14.33
C LYS A 167 -3.92 11.02 14.60
N LYS A 168 -3.10 10.93 13.55
CA LYS A 168 -1.64 10.73 13.63
C LYS A 168 -0.91 12.00 14.00
N SER A 169 -1.46 13.17 13.68
CA SER A 169 -0.95 14.44 14.15
C SER A 169 -1.05 14.44 15.69
N PRO A 170 0.03 14.77 16.42
CA PRO A 170 0.07 14.59 17.87
C PRO A 170 -0.81 15.62 18.58
N SER A 171 -2.11 15.37 18.66
CA SER A 171 -3.03 16.06 19.58
C SER A 171 -3.29 15.16 20.80
N ALA A 172 -2.91 15.65 21.98
CA ALA A 172 -3.43 15.26 23.31
C ALA A 172 -2.59 14.36 24.25
N ALA A 173 -1.25 14.37 24.21
CA ALA A 173 -0.46 13.97 25.38
C ALA A 173 0.85 14.76 25.49
N THR A 174 0.85 15.74 26.40
CA THR A 174 2.02 16.24 27.15
C THR A 174 3.23 16.74 26.35
N SER A 175 3.31 18.06 26.13
CA SER A 175 4.46 18.88 26.57
C SER A 175 4.34 20.32 26.07
N ALA A 176 4.58 21.25 26.99
CA ALA A 176 4.77 22.65 26.72
C ALA A 176 6.02 22.86 25.84
N GLY A 177 5.84 23.46 24.67
CA GLY A 177 6.95 23.83 23.78
C GLY A 177 6.47 24.24 22.39
N ASN A 178 6.22 25.54 22.18
CA ASN A 178 6.22 26.34 20.94
C ASN A 178 5.61 25.82 19.60
N ASN A 179 4.91 24.68 19.55
CA ASN A 179 4.35 24.11 18.31
C ASN A 179 2.88 24.46 18.03
N ALA A 180 2.26 25.39 18.79
CA ALA A 180 0.87 25.78 18.56
C ALA A 180 0.66 26.52 17.23
N MET A 181 1.64 27.31 16.78
CA MET A 181 1.52 28.17 15.59
C MET A 181 1.57 27.41 14.26
N SER A 182 2.23 26.24 14.22
CA SER A 182 2.26 25.36 13.06
C SER A 182 0.91 24.63 12.83
N ARG A 183 0.18 24.34 13.91
CA ARG A 183 -1.15 23.70 13.83
C ARG A 183 -2.20 24.60 13.18
N ASP A 184 -2.17 25.90 13.47
CA ASP A 184 -3.08 26.88 12.89
C ASP A 184 -2.88 27.02 11.36
N GLY A 185 -1.64 26.89 10.87
CA GLY A 185 -1.35 26.80 9.43
C GLY A 185 -1.99 25.57 8.78
N VAL A 186 -1.77 24.39 9.37
CA VAL A 186 -2.37 23.13 8.91
C VAL A 186 -3.90 23.19 8.96
N GLU A 187 -4.48 23.73 10.02
CA GLU A 187 -5.93 23.81 10.21
C GLU A 187 -6.59 24.76 9.20
N ARG A 188 -5.97 25.92 8.92
CA ARG A 188 -6.44 26.88 7.90
C ARG A 188 -6.34 26.32 6.48
N ILE A 189 -5.26 25.62 6.15
CA ILE A 189 -5.11 24.95 4.85
C ILE A 189 -6.10 23.80 4.74
N THR A 190 -6.27 23.04 5.83
CA THR A 190 -7.24 21.93 5.92
C THR A 190 -8.65 22.44 5.66
N SER A 191 -9.08 23.54 6.30
CA SER A 191 -10.43 24.07 6.13
C SER A 191 -10.69 24.55 4.70
N SER A 192 -9.66 25.06 4.02
CA SER A 192 -9.76 25.55 2.64
C SER A 192 -9.91 24.43 1.60
N PHE A 193 -9.25 23.29 1.81
CA PHE A 193 -9.20 22.18 0.84
C PHE A 193 -9.94 20.92 1.30
N LYS A 194 -10.63 20.95 2.45
CA LYS A 194 -11.25 19.78 3.08
C LYS A 194 -12.15 18.99 2.13
N ASP A 195 -13.03 19.68 1.42
CA ASP A 195 -14.00 19.05 0.52
C ASP A 195 -13.32 18.47 -0.71
N ASP A 196 -12.31 19.16 -1.24
CA ASP A 196 -11.54 18.70 -2.39
C ASP A 196 -10.70 17.46 -2.05
N ILE A 197 -10.02 17.45 -0.90
CA ILE A 197 -9.27 16.28 -0.40
C ILE A 197 -10.23 15.11 -0.21
N SER A 198 -11.38 15.35 0.42
CA SER A 198 -12.40 14.32 0.67
C SER A 198 -12.96 13.74 -0.64
N ARG A 199 -13.12 14.58 -1.66
CA ARG A 199 -13.56 14.16 -3.00
C ARG A 199 -12.53 13.27 -3.69
N VAL A 200 -11.25 13.62 -3.62
CA VAL A 200 -10.16 12.80 -4.19
C VAL A 200 -10.06 11.47 -3.45
N HIS A 201 -10.12 11.49 -2.12
CA HIS A 201 -10.14 10.27 -1.29
C HIS A 201 -11.33 9.36 -1.63
N ALA A 202 -12.54 9.92 -1.70
CA ALA A 202 -13.75 9.16 -2.05
C ALA A 202 -13.63 8.53 -3.45
N HIS A 203 -13.06 9.27 -4.42
CA HIS A 203 -12.84 8.77 -5.78
C HIS A 203 -11.96 7.52 -5.78
N VAL A 204 -10.80 7.54 -5.10
CA VAL A 204 -9.91 6.36 -5.00
C VAL A 204 -10.60 5.21 -4.25
N THR A 205 -11.37 5.53 -3.20
CA THR A 205 -12.12 4.54 -2.41
C THR A 205 -13.07 3.70 -3.27
N THR A 206 -13.68 4.28 -4.31
CA THR A 206 -14.57 3.54 -5.23
C THR A 206 -13.88 2.40 -5.97
N PHE A 207 -12.56 2.51 -6.21
CA PHE A 207 -11.78 1.44 -6.84
C PHE A 207 -11.42 0.34 -5.85
N ILE A 208 -11.10 0.70 -4.60
CA ILE A 208 -10.76 -0.26 -3.54
C ILE A 208 -11.98 -1.09 -3.12
N GLN A 209 -13.16 -0.48 -3.06
CA GLN A 209 -14.42 -1.18 -2.76
C GLN A 209 -14.81 -2.24 -3.81
N LYS A 210 -14.26 -2.16 -5.03
CA LYS A 210 -14.46 -3.21 -6.05
C LYS A 210 -13.43 -4.34 -5.94
N ASN A 211 -12.41 -4.17 -5.11
CA ASN A 211 -11.35 -5.15 -4.94
C ASN A 211 -11.79 -6.22 -3.93
N ALA A 212 -11.75 -7.49 -4.34
CA ALA A 212 -12.15 -8.62 -3.51
C ALA A 212 -11.32 -8.75 -2.22
N ARG A 213 -10.07 -8.26 -2.20
CA ARG A 213 -9.21 -8.31 -1.00
C ARG A 213 -9.67 -7.39 0.13
N THR A 214 -10.61 -6.48 -0.13
CA THR A 214 -11.21 -5.60 0.89
C THR A 214 -12.23 -6.35 1.75
N TYR A 215 -12.81 -7.44 1.24
CA TYR A 215 -13.85 -8.19 1.92
C TYR A 215 -13.30 -9.51 2.47
N VAL A 216 -13.65 -9.79 3.71
CA VAL A 216 -13.38 -11.08 4.36
C VAL A 216 -14.72 -11.65 4.77
N ASP A 217 -15.14 -12.72 4.10
CA ASP A 217 -16.33 -13.47 4.50
C ASP A 217 -15.98 -14.33 5.72
N LEU A 218 -16.25 -13.79 6.90
CA LEU A 218 -16.02 -14.47 8.17
C LEU A 218 -16.89 -15.74 8.30
N ALA A 219 -18.05 -15.79 7.66
CA ALA A 219 -18.91 -16.97 7.66
C ALA A 219 -18.27 -18.10 6.85
N GLN A 220 -17.67 -17.79 5.70
CA GLN A 220 -16.91 -18.77 4.92
C GLN A 220 -15.66 -19.25 5.68
N LEU A 221 -14.95 -18.36 6.37
CA LEU A 221 -13.73 -18.71 7.11
C LEU A 221 -14.00 -19.57 8.36
N PHE A 222 -15.08 -19.27 9.08
CA PHE A 222 -15.37 -19.91 10.37
C PHE A 222 -16.60 -20.83 10.35
N GLY A 223 -17.20 -21.08 9.19
CA GLY A 223 -18.36 -21.96 9.05
C GLY A 223 -18.11 -23.38 9.58
N SER A 224 -16.88 -23.88 9.46
CA SER A 224 -16.48 -25.17 10.03
C SER A 224 -16.36 -25.15 11.56
N LEU A 225 -15.99 -24.02 12.17
CA LEU A 225 -15.95 -23.88 13.64
C LEU A 225 -17.35 -23.86 14.24
N THR A 226 -18.32 -23.25 13.55
CA THR A 226 -19.73 -23.27 14.00
C THR A 226 -20.37 -24.66 13.94
N MET A 227 -19.93 -25.53 13.01
CA MET A 227 -20.36 -26.93 12.97
C MET A 227 -19.74 -27.79 14.09
N ALA A 228 -18.52 -27.48 14.52
CA ALA A 228 -17.86 -28.17 15.63
C ALA A 228 -18.50 -27.86 17.00
N ILE A 229 -19.04 -26.65 17.19
CA ILE A 229 -19.70 -26.24 18.45
C ILE A 229 -21.09 -26.86 18.60
N ASN A 230 -21.79 -27.12 17.48
CA ASN A 230 -23.15 -27.67 17.46
C ASN A 230 -23.21 -29.20 17.26
N ALA A 231 -22.08 -29.91 17.36
CA ALA A 231 -22.08 -31.37 17.31
C ALA A 231 -22.84 -31.93 18.54
N PRO A 232 -23.91 -32.73 18.37
CA PRO A 232 -24.60 -33.34 19.49
C PRO A 232 -23.63 -34.27 20.24
N LYS A 233 -23.56 -34.10 21.57
CA LYS A 233 -22.82 -35.04 22.45
C LYS A 233 -23.38 -36.45 22.20
N MET A 234 -22.57 -37.33 21.62
CA MET A 234 -22.91 -38.75 21.51
C MET A 234 -23.16 -39.28 22.93
N ALA A 235 -24.38 -39.77 23.17
CA ALA A 235 -24.74 -40.42 24.42
C ALA A 235 -23.90 -41.69 24.61
N PRO A 236 -23.37 -41.97 25.81
CA PRO A 236 -22.68 -43.22 26.08
C PRO A 236 -23.68 -44.37 25.98
N GLY A 237 -23.45 -45.29 25.05
CA GLY A 237 -24.25 -46.49 24.85
C GLY A 237 -24.21 -47.38 26.08
N ALA A 238 -25.39 -47.79 26.54
CA ALA A 238 -25.58 -48.80 27.55
C ALA A 238 -25.16 -50.17 27.01
N HIS A 239 -24.34 -50.89 27.79
CA HIS A 239 -24.22 -52.35 27.71
C HIS A 239 -25.17 -52.98 28.71
#